data_AF-A0A7J9ZCF2-F1
#
_entry.id   AF-A0A7J9ZCF2-F1
#
_cell.length_a   1.000
_cell.length_b   1.000
_cell.length_c   1.000
_cell.angle_alpha   90.00
_cell.angle_beta   90.00
_cell.angle_gamma   90.00
#
_symmetry.space_group_name_H-M   'P 1'
#
loop_
_entity.id
_entity.type
_entity.pdbx_description
1 polymer ?
#
loop_
_entity_poly.entity_id
_entity_poly.type
_entity_poly.pdbx_seq_one_letter_code
_entity_poly.pdbx_strand_id
1 'polypeptide(L)'
;MLPIKAGDRVLVLGVSHRLTKSLDAAGCSVLTAVAPHEHDQTGQVAGEVVVTTGSLPCGDARFDHVLVPLLQAEHVPLVPGELARVLRPDGGLFLGMSYRLRSRARPGTTIRRGRHLLEGNGFTRVSVYGVTRNLETPRYLVPLDSPALMTWFLSTTYLPQTTKGAFASQILGAAAHLRLPPLLFPDLGFVARREA
;
A
#
# COMPACT_ATOMS: atom_id res chain seq x y z
N MET A 1 10.82 4.08 -0.06
CA MET A 1 9.83 4.48 0.98
C MET A 1 9.40 5.92 0.73
N LEU A 2 8.15 6.29 1.01
CA LEU A 2 7.64 7.66 0.75
C LEU A 2 8.31 8.67 1.70
N PRO A 3 8.93 9.76 1.20
CA PRO A 3 9.60 10.75 2.03
C PRO A 3 8.61 11.80 2.54
N ILE A 4 7.69 11.39 3.41
CA ILE A 4 6.70 12.29 4.05
C ILE A 4 7.43 13.18 5.06
N LYS A 5 7.12 14.49 5.03
CA LYS A 5 7.72 15.52 5.87
C LYS A 5 6.65 16.30 6.64
N ALA A 6 7.06 16.96 7.71
CA ALA A 6 6.22 17.92 8.41
C ALA A 6 5.72 19.01 7.44
N GLY A 7 4.43 19.36 7.53
CA GLY A 7 3.76 20.30 6.64
C GLY A 7 3.17 19.68 5.36
N ASP A 8 3.48 18.43 5.02
CA ASP A 8 2.88 17.76 3.87
C ASP A 8 1.38 17.58 4.06
N ARG A 9 0.61 17.75 2.97
CA ARG A 9 -0.83 17.44 2.96
C ARG A 9 -1.02 16.00 2.50
N VAL A 10 -1.59 15.19 3.38
CA VAL A 10 -1.72 13.74 3.20
C VAL A 10 -3.18 13.35 3.16
N LEU A 11 -3.60 12.67 2.10
CA LEU A 11 -4.89 11.99 2.04
C LEU A 11 -4.73 10.54 2.46
N VAL A 12 -5.53 10.08 3.41
CA VAL A 12 -5.64 8.66 3.78
C VAL A 12 -7.00 8.14 3.32
N LEU A 13 -7.03 7.04 2.56
CA LEU A 13 -8.26 6.39 2.13
C LEU A 13 -8.55 5.16 3.01
N GLY A 14 -9.75 5.12 3.58
CA GLY A 14 -10.20 4.14 4.56
C GLY A 14 -9.81 4.47 6.00
N VAL A 15 -10.33 3.69 6.94
CA VAL A 15 -10.11 3.90 8.38
C VAL A 15 -8.73 3.40 8.80
N SER A 16 -7.89 4.29 9.35
CA SER A 16 -6.63 3.90 9.99
C SER A 16 -6.20 4.88 11.09
N HIS A 17 -6.80 4.78 12.28
CA HIS A 17 -6.51 5.68 13.41
C HIS A 17 -5.03 5.73 13.82
N ARG A 18 -4.30 4.61 13.69
CA ARG A 18 -2.87 4.57 14.04
C ARG A 18 -2.03 5.34 13.03
N LEU A 19 -2.34 5.22 11.74
CA LEU A 19 -1.63 5.91 10.67
C LEU A 19 -1.91 7.41 10.75
N THR A 20 -3.18 7.81 10.85
CA THR A 20 -3.57 9.22 10.95
C THR A 20 -2.92 9.88 12.15
N LYS A 21 -3.00 9.27 13.34
CA LYS A 21 -2.33 9.77 14.55
C LYS A 21 -0.80 9.87 14.39
N SER A 22 -0.17 8.95 13.68
CA SER A 22 1.28 8.99 13.44
C SER A 22 1.67 10.12 12.49
N LEU A 23 0.84 10.40 11.48
CA LEU A 23 1.03 11.50 10.54
C LEU A 23 0.79 12.87 11.20
N ASP A 24 -0.26 12.98 12.02
CA ASP A 24 -0.53 14.19 12.80
C ASP A 24 0.61 14.48 13.77
N ALA A 25 1.11 13.45 14.47
CA ALA A 25 2.27 13.58 15.36
C ALA A 25 3.57 13.96 14.61
N ALA A 26 3.67 13.61 13.32
CA ALA A 26 4.77 14.02 12.44
C ALA A 26 4.57 15.44 11.87
N GLY A 27 3.49 16.14 12.23
CA GLY A 27 3.19 17.50 11.79
C GLY A 27 2.62 17.59 10.37
N CYS A 28 2.02 16.51 9.86
CA CYS A 28 1.34 16.51 8.57
C CYS A 28 -0.07 17.11 8.69
N SER A 29 -0.60 17.63 7.58
CA SER A 29 -2.03 17.98 7.49
C SER A 29 -2.79 16.82 6.86
N VAL A 30 -3.52 16.08 7.68
CA VAL A 30 -4.18 14.83 7.26
C VAL A 30 -5.65 15.07 6.93
N LEU A 31 -6.09 14.54 5.79
CA LEU A 31 -7.50 14.34 5.49
C LEU A 31 -7.76 12.84 5.35
N THR A 32 -8.80 12.34 6.01
CA THR A 32 -9.23 10.94 5.88
C THR A 32 -10.48 10.88 5.02
N ALA A 33 -10.45 10.07 3.97
CA ALA A 33 -11.61 9.79 3.14
C ALA A 33 -12.11 8.38 3.42
N VAL A 34 -13.38 8.22 3.79
CA VAL A 34 -13.97 6.92 4.14
C VAL A 34 -15.24 6.64 3.35
N ALA A 35 -15.60 5.37 3.23
CA ALA A 35 -16.90 4.99 2.72
C ALA A 35 -18.02 5.24 3.76
N PRO A 36 -19.29 5.42 3.37
CA PRO A 36 -20.37 5.78 4.30
C PRO A 36 -20.55 4.80 5.47
N HIS A 37 -20.43 3.50 5.21
CA HIS A 37 -20.57 2.47 6.24
C HIS A 37 -19.38 2.40 7.21
N GLU A 38 -18.20 2.90 6.81
CA GLU A 38 -17.03 3.00 7.69
C GLU A 38 -17.17 4.19 8.66
N HIS A 39 -17.83 5.27 8.22
CA HIS A 39 -18.15 6.44 9.02
C HIS A 39 -19.03 6.09 10.23
N ASP A 40 -20.09 5.32 9.98
CA ASP A 40 -21.06 4.91 11.00
C ASP A 40 -20.44 4.03 12.11
N GLN A 41 -19.33 3.35 11.81
CA GLN A 41 -18.66 2.44 12.75
C GLN A 41 -17.62 3.12 13.63
N THR A 42 -17.08 4.26 13.20
CA THR A 42 -15.90 4.88 13.83
C THR A 42 -16.23 6.14 14.62
N GLY A 43 -17.40 6.74 14.38
CA GLY A 43 -17.76 8.04 14.94
C GLY A 43 -16.95 9.16 14.29
N GLN A 44 -17.57 10.33 14.11
CA GLN A 44 -16.92 11.47 13.43
C GLN A 44 -15.54 11.80 14.01
N VAL A 45 -14.48 11.59 13.23
CA VAL A 45 -13.15 12.11 13.53
C VAL A 45 -12.97 13.46 12.83
N ALA A 46 -12.33 14.42 13.50
CA ALA A 46 -11.98 15.70 12.87
C ALA A 46 -11.07 15.47 11.65
N GLY A 47 -11.38 16.12 10.52
CA GLY A 47 -10.61 15.94 9.27
C GLY A 47 -11.03 14.74 8.44
N GLU A 48 -12.23 14.21 8.65
CA GLU A 48 -12.81 13.12 7.87
C GLU A 48 -13.81 13.62 6.83
N VAL A 49 -13.82 13.00 5.64
CA VAL A 49 -14.81 13.20 4.59
C VAL A 49 -15.40 11.87 4.15
N VAL A 50 -16.73 11.83 4.01
CA VAL A 50 -17.44 10.65 3.52
C VAL A 50 -17.52 10.71 2.00
N VAL A 51 -17.09 9.64 1.33
CA VAL A 51 -17.07 9.51 -0.12
C VAL A 51 -18.26 8.68 -0.57
N THR A 52 -19.32 9.35 -1.03
CA THR A 52 -20.56 8.71 -1.50
C THR A 52 -20.60 8.51 -3.02
N THR A 53 -19.68 9.14 -3.75
CA THR A 53 -19.60 9.10 -5.21
C THR A 53 -18.26 8.53 -5.63
N GLY A 54 -18.12 8.09 -6.89
CA GLY A 54 -16.83 7.65 -7.45
C GLY A 54 -15.79 8.78 -7.59
N SER A 55 -15.92 9.88 -6.84
CA SER A 55 -15.04 11.04 -6.85
C SER A 55 -14.82 11.57 -5.42
N LEU A 56 -13.59 12.04 -5.17
CA LEU A 56 -13.20 12.69 -3.93
C LEU A 56 -13.65 14.16 -3.94
N PRO A 57 -14.26 14.67 -2.85
CA PRO A 57 -14.69 16.08 -2.74
C PRO A 57 -13.51 17.02 -2.47
N CYS A 58 -12.45 16.90 -3.26
CA CYS A 58 -11.20 17.64 -3.16
C CYS A 58 -10.84 18.22 -4.52
N GLY A 59 -10.22 19.40 -4.51
CA GLY A 59 -9.63 19.98 -5.72
C GLY A 59 -8.46 19.17 -6.25
N ASP A 60 -8.12 19.41 -7.51
CA ASP A 60 -6.99 18.79 -8.21
C ASP A 60 -5.66 19.17 -7.56
N ALA A 61 -4.67 18.28 -7.62
CA ALA A 61 -3.31 18.51 -7.14
C ALA A 61 -3.26 19.12 -5.71
N ARG A 62 -4.16 18.67 -4.84
CA ARG A 62 -4.29 19.16 -3.48
C ARG A 62 -3.34 18.47 -2.52
N PHE A 63 -2.95 17.22 -2.75
CA PHE A 63 -2.17 16.45 -1.76
C PHE A 63 -0.74 16.20 -2.22
N ASP A 64 0.19 16.23 -1.27
CA ASP A 64 1.59 15.87 -1.49
C ASP A 64 1.75 14.34 -1.44
N HIS A 65 0.91 13.68 -0.62
CA HIS A 65 0.84 12.22 -0.52
C HIS A 65 -0.59 11.69 -0.46
N VAL A 66 -0.80 10.52 -1.07
CA VAL A 66 -2.01 9.72 -0.92
C VAL A 66 -1.61 8.34 -0.38
N LEU A 67 -2.25 7.92 0.71
CA LEU A 67 -2.01 6.64 1.34
C LEU A 67 -3.31 5.84 1.33
N VAL A 68 -3.28 4.68 0.69
CA VAL A 68 -4.34 3.68 0.72
C VAL A 68 -3.75 2.44 1.38
N PRO A 69 -3.83 2.30 2.71
CA PRO A 69 -3.19 1.21 3.43
C PRO A 69 -3.65 -0.15 2.91
N LEU A 70 -4.96 -0.32 2.72
CA LEU A 70 -5.56 -1.50 2.12
C LEU A 70 -6.72 -1.08 1.22
N LEU A 71 -6.64 -1.43 -0.06
CA LEU A 71 -7.73 -1.22 -0.99
C LEU A 71 -8.89 -2.16 -0.69
N GLN A 72 -10.04 -1.57 -0.36
CA GLN A 72 -11.31 -2.26 -0.21
C GLN A 72 -12.15 -2.14 -1.50
N ALA A 73 -13.20 -2.94 -1.63
CA ALA A 73 -14.00 -3.01 -2.86
C ALA A 73 -14.69 -1.67 -3.18
N GLU A 74 -15.08 -0.96 -2.15
CA GLU A 74 -15.81 0.30 -2.13
C GLU A 74 -14.91 1.46 -2.58
N HIS A 75 -13.59 1.31 -2.39
CA HIS A 75 -12.58 2.26 -2.83
C HIS A 75 -12.16 2.06 -4.29
N VAL A 76 -12.48 0.91 -4.91
CA VAL A 76 -12.06 0.59 -6.29
C VAL A 76 -12.47 1.65 -7.31
N PRO A 77 -13.69 2.24 -7.27
CA PRO A 77 -14.08 3.28 -8.23
C PRO A 77 -13.17 4.53 -8.18
N LEU A 78 -12.52 4.79 -7.03
CA LEU A 78 -11.61 5.91 -6.85
C LEU A 78 -10.20 5.61 -7.39
N VAL A 79 -9.89 4.36 -7.71
CA VAL A 79 -8.53 3.95 -8.04
C VAL A 79 -8.41 3.58 -9.52
N PRO A 80 -7.33 4.02 -10.21
CA PRO A 80 -6.28 4.95 -9.78
C PRO A 80 -6.45 6.39 -10.29
N GLY A 81 -7.37 6.64 -11.24
CA GLY A 81 -7.49 7.94 -11.91
C GLY A 81 -7.82 9.09 -10.95
N GLU A 82 -8.72 8.88 -9.99
CA GLU A 82 -9.08 9.90 -9.01
C GLU A 82 -7.94 10.19 -8.03
N LEU A 83 -7.15 9.17 -7.68
CA LEU A 83 -5.95 9.36 -6.86
C LEU A 83 -4.90 10.20 -7.59
N ALA A 84 -4.73 9.97 -8.89
CA ALA A 84 -3.83 10.79 -9.71
C ALA A 84 -4.31 12.25 -9.78
N ARG A 85 -5.61 12.47 -9.94
CA ARG A 85 -6.21 13.82 -9.99
C ARG A 85 -5.89 14.64 -8.75
N VAL A 86 -6.12 14.09 -7.56
CA VAL A 86 -5.98 14.83 -6.29
C VAL A 86 -4.53 14.96 -5.80
N LEU A 87 -3.64 14.08 -6.24
CA LEU A 87 -2.22 14.10 -5.88
C LEU A 87 -1.49 15.15 -6.71
N ARG A 88 -0.56 15.92 -6.16
CA ARG A 88 0.26 16.87 -6.93
C ARG A 88 1.16 16.17 -7.95
N PRO A 89 1.58 16.84 -9.03
CA PRO A 89 2.75 16.45 -9.81
C PRO A 89 3.92 16.04 -8.90
N ASP A 90 4.59 14.93 -9.21
CA ASP A 90 5.62 14.31 -8.37
C ASP A 90 5.18 13.87 -6.95
N GLY A 91 3.90 13.99 -6.61
CA GLY A 91 3.34 13.54 -5.34
C GLY A 91 3.48 12.03 -5.17
N GLY A 92 3.52 11.57 -3.92
CA GLY A 92 3.74 10.16 -3.60
C GLY A 92 2.45 9.39 -3.31
N LEU A 93 2.32 8.19 -3.91
CA LEU A 93 1.23 7.25 -3.63
C LEU A 93 1.77 6.02 -2.90
N PHE A 94 1.06 5.59 -1.85
CA PHE A 94 1.10 4.22 -1.35
C PHE A 94 -0.25 3.56 -1.58
N LEU A 95 -0.25 2.38 -2.22
CA LEU A 95 -1.44 1.58 -2.46
C LEU A 95 -1.20 0.14 -2.02
N GLY A 96 -1.86 -0.27 -0.94
CA GLY A 96 -1.87 -1.65 -0.49
C GLY A 96 -3.01 -2.44 -1.12
N MET A 97 -2.72 -3.65 -1.60
CA MET A 97 -3.71 -4.56 -2.19
C MET A 97 -3.44 -5.99 -1.73
N SER A 98 -4.49 -6.78 -1.53
CA SER A 98 -4.31 -8.20 -1.25
C SER A 98 -3.82 -8.97 -2.49
N TYR A 99 -3.06 -10.04 -2.27
CA TYR A 99 -2.63 -10.90 -3.36
C TYR A 99 -3.82 -11.73 -3.88
N ARG A 100 -4.03 -11.72 -5.21
CA ARG A 100 -5.23 -12.30 -5.88
C ARG A 100 -5.56 -13.75 -5.48
N LEU A 101 -4.55 -14.56 -5.15
CA LEU A 101 -4.74 -15.98 -4.84
C LEU A 101 -5.34 -16.25 -3.44
N ARG A 102 -5.38 -15.28 -2.53
CA ARG A 102 -5.76 -15.55 -1.13
C ARG A 102 -7.10 -14.99 -0.67
N SER A 103 -7.71 -14.05 -1.38
CA SER A 103 -8.98 -13.46 -0.94
C SER A 103 -9.94 -13.26 -2.11
N ARG A 104 -11.15 -13.83 -1.99
CA ARG A 104 -12.30 -13.51 -2.86
C ARG A 104 -13.08 -12.29 -2.36
N ALA A 105 -12.93 -11.94 -1.09
CA ALA A 105 -13.69 -10.86 -0.44
C ALA A 105 -13.03 -9.48 -0.60
N ARG A 106 -11.76 -9.43 -1.01
CA ARG A 106 -11.00 -8.17 -1.20
C ARG A 106 -10.53 -8.04 -2.64
N PRO A 107 -10.40 -6.81 -3.18
CA PRO A 107 -9.78 -6.58 -4.48
C PRO A 107 -8.35 -7.14 -4.52
N GLY A 108 -8.21 -8.27 -5.21
CA GLY A 108 -6.94 -8.97 -5.34
C GLY A 108 -6.16 -8.55 -6.58
N THR A 109 -4.84 -8.39 -6.47
CA THR A 109 -3.97 -8.10 -7.62
C THR A 109 -2.75 -9.02 -7.72
N THR A 110 -2.03 -8.89 -8.83
CA THR A 110 -0.67 -9.44 -9.00
C THR A 110 0.30 -8.29 -9.17
N ILE A 111 1.60 -8.53 -8.99
CA ILE A 111 2.65 -7.52 -9.19
C ILE A 111 2.53 -6.87 -10.56
N ARG A 112 2.42 -7.67 -11.63
CA ARG A 112 2.29 -7.18 -13.01
C ARG A 112 1.03 -6.35 -13.22
N ARG A 113 -0.12 -6.79 -12.70
CA ARG A 113 -1.40 -6.10 -12.88
C ARG A 113 -1.43 -4.78 -12.11
N GLY A 114 -0.92 -4.76 -10.88
CA GLY A 114 -0.84 -3.54 -10.07
C GLY A 114 0.09 -2.49 -10.69
N ARG A 115 1.26 -2.90 -11.20
CA ARG A 115 2.17 -2.01 -11.95
C ARG A 115 1.47 -1.39 -13.16
N HIS A 116 0.90 -2.24 -14.01
CA HIS A 116 0.23 -1.78 -15.23
C HIS A 116 -0.96 -0.84 -14.94
N LEU A 117 -1.72 -1.12 -13.86
CA LEU A 117 -2.80 -0.24 -13.41
C LEU A 117 -2.29 1.16 -13.06
N LEU A 118 -1.22 1.25 -12.28
CA LEU A 118 -0.64 2.53 -11.87
C LEU A 118 0.01 3.26 -13.05
N GLU A 119 0.83 2.56 -13.83
CA GLU A 119 1.53 3.14 -14.99
C GLU A 119 0.54 3.64 -16.04
N GLY A 120 -0.54 2.91 -16.31
CA GLY A 120 -1.59 3.32 -17.25
C GLY A 120 -2.40 4.54 -16.79
N ASN A 121 -2.17 5.05 -15.58
CA ASN A 121 -2.89 6.20 -15.01
C ASN A 121 -1.93 7.31 -14.55
N GLY A 122 -0.79 7.45 -15.22
CA GLY A 122 0.13 8.57 -15.01
C GLY A 122 0.95 8.46 -13.72
N PHE A 123 1.20 7.23 -13.24
CA PHE A 123 2.15 6.99 -12.16
C PHE A 123 3.46 6.41 -12.70
N THR A 124 4.58 6.89 -12.17
CA THR A 124 5.93 6.44 -12.52
C THR A 124 6.69 5.96 -11.29
N ARG A 125 7.90 5.43 -11.51
CA ARG A 125 8.81 4.93 -10.44
C ARG A 125 8.15 3.93 -9.51
N VAL A 126 7.28 3.07 -10.05
CA VAL A 126 6.52 2.09 -9.29
C VAL A 126 7.49 1.07 -8.66
N SER A 127 7.49 1.01 -7.34
CA SER A 127 8.23 0.03 -6.54
C SER A 127 7.23 -0.87 -5.83
N VAL A 128 7.50 -2.18 -5.78
CA VAL A 128 6.57 -3.16 -5.19
C VAL A 128 7.20 -3.82 -3.97
N TYR A 129 6.41 -3.93 -2.92
CA TYR A 129 6.81 -4.52 -1.64
C TYR A 129 5.86 -5.65 -1.28
N GLY A 130 6.40 -6.73 -0.72
CA GLY A 130 5.64 -7.79 -0.08
C GLY A 130 5.43 -7.48 1.40
N VAL A 131 4.25 -7.80 1.92
CA VAL A 131 3.87 -7.58 3.32
C VAL A 131 3.49 -8.91 3.96
N THR A 132 4.17 -9.32 5.04
CA THR A 132 4.10 -10.69 5.58
C THR A 132 2.94 -11.00 6.51
N ARG A 133 2.31 -9.98 7.12
CA ARG A 133 1.18 -10.17 8.05
C ARG A 133 -0.11 -9.64 7.45
N ASN A 134 -0.23 -8.32 7.48
CA ASN A 134 -1.30 -7.59 6.82
C ASN A 134 -0.84 -6.14 6.61
N LEU A 135 -1.57 -5.43 5.76
CA LEU A 135 -1.33 -4.02 5.46
C LEU A 135 -1.72 -3.05 6.58
N GLU A 136 -2.57 -3.47 7.53
CA GLU A 136 -3.00 -2.64 8.66
C GLU A 136 -1.90 -2.48 9.73
N THR A 137 -1.08 -3.53 9.90
CA THR A 137 0.03 -3.58 10.86
C THR A 137 1.26 -4.24 10.22
N PRO A 138 1.85 -3.59 9.19
CA PRO A 138 2.97 -4.18 8.47
C PRO A 138 4.16 -4.31 9.41
N ARG A 139 4.59 -5.55 9.68
CA ARG A 139 5.81 -5.80 10.47
C ARG A 139 7.06 -5.69 9.60
N TYR A 140 6.97 -6.13 8.35
CA TYR A 140 8.06 -6.10 7.39
C TYR A 140 7.52 -5.68 6.01
N LEU A 141 8.24 -4.77 5.35
CA LEU A 141 8.07 -4.42 3.95
C LEU A 141 9.29 -4.91 3.19
N VAL A 142 9.09 -5.88 2.30
CA VAL A 142 10.19 -6.52 1.58
C VAL A 142 10.17 -6.08 0.12
N PRO A 143 11.18 -5.38 -0.40
CA PRO A 143 11.22 -4.98 -1.80
C PRO A 143 11.22 -6.21 -2.71
N LEU A 144 10.21 -6.36 -3.56
CA LEU A 144 10.08 -7.50 -4.47
C LEU A 144 10.91 -7.33 -5.75
N ASP A 145 11.32 -6.10 -6.04
CA ASP A 145 12.13 -5.76 -7.21
C ASP A 145 13.64 -5.94 -6.97
N SER A 146 14.04 -6.28 -5.74
CA SER A 146 15.44 -6.48 -5.36
C SER A 146 15.67 -7.92 -4.88
N PRO A 147 16.17 -8.82 -5.75
CA PRO A 147 16.46 -10.20 -5.38
C PRO A 147 17.42 -10.30 -4.19
N ALA A 148 18.43 -9.43 -4.11
CA ALA A 148 19.39 -9.42 -3.00
C ALA A 148 18.71 -9.14 -1.64
N LEU A 149 17.78 -8.17 -1.59
CA LEU A 149 17.05 -7.85 -0.36
C LEU A 149 16.04 -8.95 0.00
N MET A 150 15.44 -9.60 -1.00
CA MET A 150 14.59 -10.77 -0.79
C MET A 150 15.36 -11.93 -0.16
N THR A 151 16.52 -12.28 -0.73
CA THR A 151 17.39 -13.33 -0.20
C THR A 151 17.87 -13.02 1.21
N TRP A 152 18.30 -11.78 1.46
CA TRP A 152 18.67 -11.33 2.81
C TRP A 152 17.51 -11.50 3.80
N PHE A 153 16.31 -11.03 3.44
CA PHE A 153 15.12 -11.14 4.29
C PHE A 153 14.79 -12.60 4.65
N LEU A 154 14.81 -13.49 3.64
CA LEU A 154 14.56 -14.91 3.84
C LEU A 154 15.59 -15.54 4.79
N SER A 155 16.87 -15.23 4.60
CA SER A 155 17.96 -15.78 5.40
C SER A 155 17.95 -15.31 6.87
N THR A 156 17.45 -14.11 7.14
CA THR A 156 17.46 -13.49 8.48
C THR A 156 16.17 -13.72 9.26
N THR A 157 15.04 -13.82 8.57
CA THR A 157 13.71 -13.97 9.20
C THR A 157 13.37 -15.44 9.41
N TYR A 158 13.77 -16.33 8.50
CA TYR A 158 13.57 -17.76 8.63
C TYR A 158 14.86 -18.41 9.12
N LEU A 159 15.20 -18.14 10.40
CA LEU A 159 16.29 -18.85 11.08
C LEU A 159 15.88 -20.32 11.25
N PRO A 160 16.54 -21.25 10.56
CA PRO A 160 16.15 -22.64 10.62
C PRO A 160 16.55 -23.24 11.96
N GLN A 161 15.57 -23.62 12.78
CA GLN A 161 15.82 -24.35 14.03
C GLN A 161 16.12 -25.84 13.83
N THR A 162 16.03 -26.32 12.58
CA THR A 162 16.28 -27.71 12.21
C THR A 162 17.08 -27.79 10.92
N THR A 163 17.80 -28.90 10.70
CA THR A 163 18.52 -29.19 9.44
C THR A 163 17.58 -29.20 8.22
N LYS A 164 16.34 -29.69 8.38
CA LYS A 164 15.29 -29.60 7.34
C LYS A 164 14.90 -28.14 7.04
N GLY A 165 14.80 -27.30 8.07
CA GLY A 165 14.59 -25.87 7.91
C GLY A 165 15.74 -25.20 7.16
N ALA A 166 16.99 -25.59 7.42
CA ALA A 166 18.15 -24.98 6.79
C ALA A 166 18.19 -25.27 5.28
N PHE A 167 17.86 -26.51 4.92
CA PHE A 167 17.68 -26.89 3.53
C PHE A 167 16.51 -26.16 2.87
N ALA A 168 15.37 -26.00 3.56
CA ALA A 168 14.24 -25.23 3.04
C ALA A 168 14.58 -23.74 2.84
N SER A 169 15.32 -23.12 3.77
CA SER A 169 15.78 -21.73 3.64
C SER A 169 16.76 -21.55 2.49
N GLN A 170 17.66 -22.54 2.24
CA GLN A 170 18.54 -22.54 1.07
C GLN A 170 17.75 -22.68 -0.24
N ILE A 171 16.75 -23.57 -0.27
CA ILE A 171 15.87 -23.71 -1.44
C ILE A 171 15.06 -22.44 -1.66
N LEU A 172 14.48 -21.84 -0.62
CA LEU A 172 13.71 -20.59 -0.73
C LEU A 172 14.59 -19.40 -1.16
N GLY A 173 15.83 -19.34 -0.68
CA GLY A 173 16.82 -18.35 -1.11
C GLY A 173 17.23 -18.51 -2.57
N ALA A 174 17.47 -19.75 -3.02
CA ALA A 174 17.75 -20.08 -4.42
C ALA A 174 16.52 -19.90 -5.33
N ALA A 175 15.33 -20.15 -4.80
CA ALA A 175 14.04 -20.01 -5.46
C ALA A 175 13.45 -18.61 -5.32
N ALA A 176 14.15 -17.63 -4.72
CA ALA A 176 13.70 -16.24 -4.65
C ALA A 176 13.48 -15.63 -6.05
N HIS A 177 14.15 -16.18 -7.07
CA HIS A 177 13.95 -15.86 -8.49
C HIS A 177 12.75 -16.59 -9.13
N LEU A 178 12.27 -17.66 -8.50
CA LEU A 178 11.03 -18.35 -8.87
C LEU A 178 9.86 -17.63 -8.20
N ARG A 179 8.65 -17.74 -8.78
CA ARG A 179 7.43 -16.96 -8.45
C ARG A 179 6.84 -17.22 -7.03
N LEU A 180 7.65 -17.19 -5.99
CA LEU A 180 7.34 -17.36 -4.56
C LEU A 180 6.60 -16.20 -3.85
N PRO A 181 6.56 -14.94 -4.34
CA PRO A 181 5.91 -13.85 -3.61
C PRO A 181 4.48 -14.13 -3.09
N PRO A 182 3.57 -14.85 -3.80
CA PRO A 182 2.21 -15.13 -3.32
C PRO A 182 2.15 -15.94 -2.03
N LEU A 183 3.16 -16.78 -1.79
CA LEU A 183 3.17 -17.70 -0.66
C LEU A 183 3.67 -17.01 0.61
N LEU A 184 4.62 -16.09 0.45
CA LEU A 184 5.31 -15.40 1.54
C LEU A 184 4.62 -14.08 1.93
N PHE A 185 3.96 -13.43 0.97
CA PHE A 185 3.36 -12.11 1.14
C PHE A 185 1.88 -12.16 0.78
N PRO A 186 0.97 -12.30 1.77
CA PRO A 186 -0.47 -12.27 1.53
C PRO A 186 -0.95 -10.94 0.93
N ASP A 187 -0.23 -9.85 1.21
CA ASP A 187 -0.54 -8.52 0.71
C ASP A 187 0.67 -7.90 0.01
N LEU A 188 0.38 -6.95 -0.90
CA LEU A 188 1.33 -6.18 -1.68
C LEU A 188 1.19 -4.69 -1.35
N GLY A 189 2.31 -3.99 -1.21
CA GLY A 189 2.36 -2.54 -1.16
C GLY A 189 2.99 -1.98 -2.44
N PHE A 190 2.27 -1.12 -3.14
CA PHE A 190 2.79 -0.38 -4.29
C PHE A 190 3.13 1.03 -3.86
N VAL A 191 4.36 1.46 -4.14
CA VAL A 191 4.80 2.86 -3.96
C VAL A 191 5.04 3.45 -5.33
N ALA A 192 4.43 4.59 -5.62
CA ALA A 192 4.57 5.25 -6.92
C ALA A 192 4.63 6.77 -6.79
N ARG A 193 4.97 7.45 -7.88
CA ARG A 193 4.98 8.91 -8.01
C ARG A 193 4.02 9.32 -9.11
N ARG A 194 3.27 10.40 -8.93
CA ARG A 194 2.52 11.00 -10.05
C ARG A 194 3.53 11.53 -11.07
N GLU A 195 3.29 11.29 -12.34
CA GLU A 195 3.98 11.99 -13.43
C GLU A 195 3.82 13.50 -13.28
N ALA A 196 4.85 14.24 -13.67
CA ALA A 196 4.91 15.69 -13.52
C ALA A 196 3.91 16.41 -14.45
#